data_AF-A0A178W1D7-F1
#
_entry.id   AF-A0A178W1D7-F1
#
_cell.length_a   1.000
_cell.length_b   1.000
_cell.length_c   1.000
_cell.angle_alpha   90.00
_cell.angle_beta   90.00
_cell.angle_gamma   90.00
#
_symmetry.space_group_name_H-M   'P 1'
#
loop_
_entity.id
_entity.type
_entity.pdbx_description
1 polymer ?
#
loop_
_entity_poly.entity_id
_entity_poly.type
_entity_poly.pdbx_seq_one_letter_code
_entity_poly.pdbx_strand_id
1 'polypeptide(L)'
;MFNLSAAVAASRIYNNRKKTIWKLVNMVMLAFFAISAGCTVVTFMASYYNYPSGYALKRLHQIGHPANVAGEEWVHIDTFGAMNGISRFCEDDFPWRYSKEEEIVVEELRNRNFTYLVNEHSSVDGYKCLFYEEGFERLELRRGFPPIVLVKKAKVYLHREMKKEDPFHKKWPGC
;
A
#
# COMPACT_ATOMS: atom_id res chain seq x y z
N MET A 1 -24.11 -21.83 2.85
CA MET A 1 -25.55 -21.85 3.24
C MET A 1 -26.17 -20.45 3.22
N PHE A 2 -25.64 -19.45 3.93
CA PHE A 2 -26.27 -18.11 4.02
C PHE A 2 -26.46 -17.36 2.68
N ASN A 3 -25.50 -17.42 1.75
CA ASN A 3 -25.64 -16.77 0.43
C ASN A 3 -26.81 -17.35 -0.39
N LEU A 4 -27.01 -18.67 -0.33
CA LEU A 4 -28.13 -19.33 -0.99
C LEU A 4 -29.46 -18.90 -0.38
N SER A 5 -29.57 -18.91 0.96
CA SER A 5 -30.76 -18.46 1.68
C SER A 5 -31.10 -16.99 1.36
N ALA A 6 -30.09 -16.11 1.35
CA ALA A 6 -30.25 -14.70 0.99
C ALA A 6 -30.71 -14.53 -0.47
N ALA A 7 -30.15 -15.29 -1.41
CA ALA A 7 -30.54 -15.25 -2.81
C ALA A 7 -31.99 -15.73 -3.03
N VAL A 8 -32.42 -16.81 -2.36
CA VAL A 8 -33.81 -17.28 -2.41
C VAL A 8 -34.78 -16.25 -1.82
N ALA A 9 -34.42 -15.63 -0.68
CA ALA A 9 -35.21 -14.56 -0.08
C ALA A 9 -35.33 -13.35 -1.01
N ALA A 10 -34.22 -12.89 -1.59
CA ALA A 10 -34.19 -11.78 -2.56
C ALA A 10 -35.05 -12.08 -3.80
N SER A 11 -34.96 -13.31 -4.33
CA SER A 11 -35.80 -13.76 -5.44
C SER A 11 -37.28 -13.73 -5.09
N ARG A 12 -37.66 -14.22 -3.90
CA ARG A 12 -39.06 -14.16 -3.42
C ARG A 12 -39.56 -12.73 -3.26
N ILE A 13 -38.74 -11.84 -2.72
CA ILE A 13 -39.05 -10.41 -2.56
C ILE A 13 -39.29 -9.77 -3.93
N TYR A 14 -38.37 -9.97 -4.87
CA TYR A 14 -38.44 -9.40 -6.21
C TYR A 14 -39.66 -9.90 -7.00
N ASN A 15 -39.98 -11.20 -6.92
CA ASN A 15 -41.12 -11.79 -7.62
C ASN A 15 -42.47 -11.28 -7.07
N ASN A 16 -42.54 -10.95 -5.77
CA ASN A 16 -43.77 -10.46 -5.14
C ASN A 16 -43.89 -8.92 -5.12
N ARG A 17 -42.92 -8.17 -5.70
CA ARG A 17 -42.79 -6.71 -5.58
C ARG A 17 -44.01 -5.86 -6.00
N LYS A 18 -45.00 -6.44 -6.69
CA LYS A 18 -46.24 -5.75 -7.08
C LYS A 18 -47.25 -5.60 -5.93
N LYS A 19 -47.12 -6.40 -4.86
CA LYS A 19 -47.96 -6.32 -3.66
C LYS A 19 -47.46 -5.18 -2.75
N THR A 20 -48.36 -4.43 -2.11
CA THR A 20 -48.03 -3.19 -1.37
C THR A 20 -46.87 -3.34 -0.38
N ILE A 21 -46.93 -4.31 0.54
CA ILE A 21 -45.86 -4.55 1.53
C ILE A 21 -44.56 -5.00 0.84
N TRP A 22 -44.65 -5.88 -0.14
CA TRP A 22 -43.49 -6.40 -0.86
C TRP A 22 -42.79 -5.34 -1.72
N LYS A 23 -43.52 -4.33 -2.20
CA LYS A 23 -42.93 -3.16 -2.87
C LYS A 23 -42.00 -2.42 -1.92
N LEU A 24 -42.43 -2.17 -0.68
CA LEU A 24 -41.59 -1.53 0.35
C LEU A 24 -40.36 -2.38 0.68
N VAL A 25 -40.54 -3.68 0.93
CA VAL A 25 -39.43 -4.60 1.23
C VAL A 25 -38.43 -4.65 0.07
N ASN A 26 -38.90 -4.65 -1.19
CA ASN A 26 -38.03 -4.60 -2.37
C ASN A 26 -37.23 -3.29 -2.44
N MET A 27 -37.85 -2.14 -2.13
CA MET A 27 -37.12 -0.86 -2.07
C MET A 27 -36.03 -0.86 -0.99
N VAL A 28 -36.33 -1.38 0.20
CA VAL A 28 -35.36 -1.52 1.30
C VAL A 28 -34.21 -2.46 0.91
N MET A 29 -34.52 -3.60 0.28
CA MET A 29 -33.50 -4.54 -0.22
C MET A 29 -32.56 -3.86 -1.23
N LEU A 30 -33.10 -3.12 -2.20
CA LEU A 30 -32.31 -2.38 -3.18
C LEU A 30 -31.44 -1.30 -2.50
N ALA A 31 -31.97 -0.58 -1.51
CA ALA A 31 -31.20 0.39 -0.74
C ALA A 31 -30.02 -0.26 -0.01
N PHE A 32 -30.23 -1.41 0.64
CA PHE A 32 -29.13 -2.15 1.29
C PHE A 32 -28.10 -2.68 0.31
N PHE A 33 -28.50 -3.12 -0.89
CA PHE A 33 -27.54 -3.48 -1.93
C PHE A 33 -26.70 -2.28 -2.38
N ALA A 34 -27.32 -1.12 -2.58
CA ALA A 34 -26.60 0.12 -2.91
C ALA A 34 -25.62 0.53 -1.81
N ILE A 35 -26.02 0.47 -0.54
CA ILE A 35 -25.15 0.74 0.61
C ILE A 35 -23.99 -0.27 0.66
N SER A 36 -24.27 -1.57 0.52
CA SER A 36 -23.25 -2.62 0.53
C SER A 36 -22.23 -2.45 -0.59
N ALA A 37 -22.69 -2.11 -1.81
CA ALA A 37 -21.82 -1.79 -2.94
C ALA A 37 -20.95 -0.56 -2.64
N GLY A 38 -21.54 0.51 -2.07
CA GLY A 38 -20.81 1.69 -1.64
C GLY A 38 -19.74 1.38 -0.59
N CYS A 39 -20.08 0.61 0.46
CA CYS A 39 -19.12 0.15 1.46
C CYS A 39 -17.99 -0.66 0.83
N THR A 40 -18.32 -1.55 -0.11
CA THR A 40 -17.31 -2.37 -0.83
C THR A 40 -16.35 -1.50 -1.62
N VAL A 41 -16.84 -0.47 -2.32
CA VAL A 41 -15.97 0.47 -3.04
C VAL A 41 -15.05 1.21 -2.08
N VAL A 42 -15.57 1.70 -0.95
CA VAL A 42 -14.76 2.43 0.04
C VAL A 42 -13.69 1.53 0.66
N THR A 43 -14.05 0.31 1.08
CA THR A 43 -13.09 -0.63 1.67
C THR A 43 -12.08 -1.14 0.65
N PHE A 44 -12.49 -1.33 -0.61
CA PHE A 44 -11.59 -1.64 -1.72
C PHE A 44 -10.56 -0.52 -1.96
N MET A 45 -11.01 0.73 -1.97
CA MET A 45 -10.09 1.87 -2.11
C MET A 45 -9.12 1.95 -0.93
N ALA A 46 -9.60 1.72 0.30
CA ALA A 46 -8.73 1.68 1.47
C ALA A 46 -7.69 0.55 1.39
N SER A 47 -8.11 -0.67 1.01
CA SER A 47 -7.20 -1.82 0.91
C SER A 47 -6.18 -1.67 -0.22
N TYR A 48 -6.55 -1.02 -1.33
CA TYR A 48 -5.65 -0.74 -2.44
C TYR A 48 -4.44 0.10 -2.02
N TYR A 49 -4.63 1.08 -1.13
CA TYR A 49 -3.56 1.95 -0.62
C TYR A 49 -2.95 1.46 0.70
N ASN A 50 -3.28 0.26 1.17
CA ASN A 50 -2.82 -0.24 2.47
C ASN A 50 -1.46 -0.98 2.42
N TYR A 51 -0.83 -1.03 1.24
CA TYR A 51 0.44 -1.73 0.98
C TYR A 51 1.54 -0.85 0.33
N PRO A 52 1.82 0.37 0.81
CA PRO A 52 2.85 1.26 0.25
C PRO A 52 4.25 0.66 0.09
N SER A 53 4.69 -0.27 0.94
CA SER A 53 6.08 -0.76 0.90
C SER A 53 6.36 -1.55 -0.38
N GLY A 54 5.38 -2.32 -0.87
CA GLY A 54 5.48 -3.02 -2.15
C GLY A 54 5.65 -2.05 -3.33
N TYR A 55 4.97 -0.90 -3.29
CA TYR A 55 5.15 0.15 -4.30
C TYR A 55 6.52 0.82 -4.19
N ALA A 56 7.02 1.04 -2.98
CA ALA A 56 8.34 1.62 -2.76
C ALA A 56 9.45 0.74 -3.36
N LEU A 57 9.41 -0.57 -3.11
CA LEU A 57 10.36 -1.53 -3.67
C LEU A 57 10.26 -1.61 -5.20
N LYS A 58 9.03 -1.68 -5.73
CA LYS A 58 8.80 -1.67 -7.18
C LYS A 58 9.39 -0.41 -7.83
N ARG A 59 9.20 0.75 -7.22
CA ARG A 59 9.70 2.02 -7.73
C ARG A 59 11.22 2.12 -7.64
N LEU A 60 11.83 1.56 -6.59
CA LEU A 60 13.27 1.40 -6.50
C LEU A 60 13.82 0.63 -7.72
N HIS A 61 13.25 -0.53 -8.05
CA HIS A 61 13.72 -1.33 -9.18
C HIS A 61 13.53 -0.63 -10.54
N GLN A 62 12.46 0.16 -10.70
CA GLN A 62 12.18 0.93 -11.91
C GLN A 62 13.16 2.07 -12.13
N ILE A 63 13.49 2.84 -11.08
CA ILE A 63 14.37 4.01 -11.19
C ILE A 63 15.84 3.59 -11.15
N GLY A 64 16.17 2.66 -10.25
CA GLY A 64 17.51 2.14 -10.01
C GLY A 64 17.96 1.11 -11.04
N HIS A 65 17.27 0.99 -12.19
CA HIS A 65 17.56 -0.03 -13.20
C HIS A 65 19.04 0.06 -13.63
N PRO A 66 19.87 -0.92 -13.26
CA PRO A 66 21.30 -0.75 -13.18
C PRO A 66 21.94 -1.24 -14.48
N ALA A 67 21.81 -0.47 -15.56
CA ALA A 67 22.45 -0.85 -16.83
C ALA A 67 24.00 -0.94 -16.71
N ASN A 68 24.62 -0.38 -15.65
CA ASN A 68 26.06 -0.26 -15.48
C ASN A 68 26.56 -0.53 -14.04
N VAL A 69 25.82 -1.24 -13.18
CA VAL A 69 26.29 -1.49 -11.79
C VAL A 69 27.21 -2.71 -11.76
N ALA A 70 28.41 -2.52 -11.20
CA ALA A 70 29.48 -3.53 -11.16
C ALA A 70 29.39 -4.49 -9.96
N GLY A 71 28.49 -4.25 -8.99
CA GLY A 71 28.41 -5.02 -7.74
C GLY A 71 26.98 -5.19 -7.21
N GLU A 72 26.85 -5.84 -6.06
CA GLU A 72 25.56 -6.10 -5.43
C GLU A 72 25.01 -4.86 -4.70
N GLU A 73 23.71 -4.65 -4.85
CA GLU A 73 22.94 -3.56 -4.24
C GLU A 73 22.10 -4.13 -3.09
N TRP A 74 22.57 -3.94 -1.87
CA TRP A 74 21.90 -4.43 -0.67
C TRP A 74 20.76 -3.50 -0.25
N VAL A 75 19.54 -4.04 -0.21
CA VAL A 75 18.30 -3.38 0.20
C VAL A 75 17.88 -3.98 1.53
N HIS A 76 17.89 -3.17 2.58
CA HIS A 76 17.26 -3.57 3.84
C HIS A 76 15.78 -3.19 3.84
N ILE A 77 14.94 -4.14 4.23
CA ILE A 77 13.50 -3.99 4.37
C ILE A 77 13.21 -4.15 5.87
N ASP A 78 12.71 -3.08 6.48
CA ASP A 78 12.35 -3.11 7.90
C ASP A 78 11.10 -3.95 8.16
N THR A 79 10.77 -4.13 9.44
CA THR A 79 9.61 -4.92 9.88
C THR A 79 8.30 -4.36 9.29
N PHE A 80 8.15 -3.03 9.28
CA PHE A 80 7.01 -2.37 8.66
C PHE A 80 6.92 -2.70 7.16
N GLY A 81 8.03 -2.58 6.44
CA GLY A 81 8.19 -2.94 5.03
C GLY A 81 7.74 -4.36 4.72
N ALA A 82 8.24 -5.32 5.50
CA ALA A 82 7.96 -6.75 5.36
C ALA A 82 6.49 -7.10 5.66
N MET A 83 5.83 -6.37 6.57
CA MET A 83 4.42 -6.56 6.88
C MET A 83 3.47 -5.79 5.95
N ASN A 84 3.99 -4.83 5.18
CA ASN A 84 3.20 -3.85 4.44
C ASN A 84 3.43 -3.92 2.91
N GLY A 85 3.44 -5.15 2.38
CA GLY A 85 3.33 -5.41 0.94
C GLY A 85 4.60 -5.91 0.26
N ILE A 86 5.72 -5.99 0.96
CA ILE A 86 6.93 -6.62 0.43
C ILE A 86 6.93 -8.11 0.79
N SER A 87 7.05 -8.94 -0.23
CA SER A 87 7.23 -10.39 -0.09
C SER A 87 8.37 -10.87 -0.97
N ARG A 88 8.70 -12.17 -0.89
CA ARG A 88 9.71 -12.78 -1.76
C ARG A 88 9.38 -12.66 -3.26
N PHE A 89 8.10 -12.53 -3.62
CA PHE A 89 7.68 -12.35 -5.01
C PHE A 89 7.92 -10.93 -5.55
N CYS A 90 8.31 -9.99 -4.69
CA CYS A 90 8.64 -8.62 -5.07
C CYS A 90 10.14 -8.42 -5.33
N GLU A 91 10.96 -9.43 -5.04
CA GLU A 91 12.42 -9.39 -5.15
C GLU A 91 12.83 -9.68 -6.59
N ASP A 92 13.73 -8.85 -7.13
CA ASP A 92 14.31 -9.02 -8.46
C ASP A 92 15.69 -9.70 -8.36
N ASP A 93 16.19 -10.20 -9.49
CA ASP A 93 17.50 -10.83 -9.58
C ASP A 93 18.64 -9.79 -9.52
N PHE A 94 19.88 -10.20 -9.80
CA PHE A 94 21.07 -9.36 -9.83
C PHE A 94 20.80 -7.97 -10.46
N PRO A 95 21.25 -6.87 -9.81
CA PRO A 95 22.21 -6.82 -8.69
C PRO A 95 21.57 -6.82 -7.30
N TRP A 96 20.26 -7.00 -7.17
CA TRP A 96 19.58 -6.77 -5.90
C TRP A 96 19.84 -7.90 -4.88
N ARG A 97 20.08 -7.51 -3.63
CA ARG A 97 20.15 -8.40 -2.46
C ARG A 97 19.31 -7.83 -1.34
N TYR A 98 18.50 -8.65 -0.70
CA TYR A 98 17.51 -8.20 0.27
C TYR A 98 17.83 -8.74 1.67
N SER A 99 17.78 -7.87 2.67
CA SER A 99 17.84 -8.25 4.09
C SER A 99 16.57 -7.82 4.81
N LYS A 100 15.92 -8.77 5.49
CA LYS A 100 14.74 -8.55 6.36
C LYS A 100 15.09 -8.82 7.82
N GLU A 101 16.34 -8.61 8.20
CA GLU A 101 16.77 -8.78 9.59
C GLU A 101 15.97 -7.84 10.49
N GLU A 102 15.20 -8.42 11.41
CA GLU A 102 14.35 -7.67 12.33
C GLU A 102 15.17 -7.09 13.50
N GLU A 103 14.58 -6.18 14.27
CA GLU A 103 15.16 -5.64 15.52
C GLU A 103 16.49 -4.88 15.35
N ILE A 104 16.86 -4.47 14.14
CA ILE A 104 17.97 -3.53 13.92
C ILE A 104 17.54 -2.14 14.40
N VAL A 105 18.28 -1.59 15.37
CA VAL A 105 18.09 -0.24 15.87
C VAL A 105 18.45 0.78 14.76
N VAL A 106 17.65 1.85 14.60
CA VAL A 106 17.79 2.80 13.48
C VAL A 106 19.19 3.40 13.40
N GLU A 107 19.80 3.69 14.55
CA GLU A 107 21.15 4.23 14.67
C GLU A 107 22.24 3.24 14.21
N GLU A 108 21.96 1.93 14.25
CA GLU A 108 22.88 0.89 13.82
C GLU A 108 22.87 0.64 12.31
N LEU A 109 21.82 1.07 11.60
CA LEU A 109 21.66 0.87 10.15
C LEU A 109 22.84 1.42 9.34
N ARG A 110 23.47 2.51 9.82
CA ARG A 110 24.66 3.10 9.17
C ARG A 110 25.91 2.22 9.22
N ASN A 111 25.92 1.22 10.10
CA ASN A 111 27.04 0.29 10.30
C ASN A 111 26.83 -1.06 9.59
N ARG A 112 25.66 -1.28 8.96
CA ARG A 112 25.26 -2.56 8.35
C ARG A 112 25.55 -2.68 6.85
N ASN A 113 26.20 -1.67 6.24
CA ASN A 113 26.59 -1.64 4.82
C ASN A 113 25.43 -1.85 3.82
N PHE A 114 24.21 -1.45 4.18
CA PHE A 114 23.09 -1.46 3.24
C PHE A 114 23.21 -0.28 2.27
N THR A 115 22.85 -0.51 1.01
CA THR A 115 22.89 0.54 -0.01
C THR A 115 21.58 1.31 -0.05
N TYR A 116 20.47 0.59 0.06
CA TYR A 116 19.13 1.16 0.16
C TYR A 116 18.43 0.67 1.41
N LEU A 117 17.57 1.53 1.95
CA LEU A 117 16.64 1.19 3.02
C LEU A 117 15.22 1.41 2.50
N VAL A 118 14.36 0.42 2.66
CA VAL A 118 12.91 0.60 2.62
C VAL A 118 12.46 0.62 4.08
N ASN A 119 12.06 1.79 4.57
CA ASN A 119 11.95 2.01 6.01
C ASN A 119 10.74 2.92 6.37
N GLU A 120 10.13 2.72 7.53
CA GLU A 120 9.04 3.56 8.06
C GLU A 120 9.50 4.92 8.59
N HIS A 121 10.79 5.05 8.95
CA HIS A 121 11.35 6.28 9.49
C HIS A 121 11.62 7.32 8.40
N SER A 122 11.17 8.56 8.58
CA SER A 122 11.36 9.62 7.58
C SER A 122 12.83 10.03 7.39
N SER A 123 13.67 9.82 8.41
CA SER A 123 15.09 10.15 8.39
C SER A 123 15.89 9.07 9.11
N VAL A 124 17.01 8.66 8.52
CA VAL A 124 17.95 7.68 9.08
C VAL A 124 19.37 8.25 8.94
N ASP A 125 20.14 8.24 10.03
CA ASP A 125 21.50 8.79 10.03
C ASP A 125 22.40 8.07 9.00
N GLY A 126 23.19 8.83 8.24
CA GLY A 126 24.04 8.29 7.17
C GLY A 126 23.32 7.94 5.86
N TYR A 127 22.00 8.12 5.77
CA TYR A 127 21.22 7.86 4.57
C TYR A 127 20.46 9.12 4.11
N LYS A 128 20.40 9.32 2.79
CA LYS A 128 19.60 10.35 2.14
C LYS A 128 18.24 9.77 1.73
N CYS A 129 17.15 10.42 2.12
CA CYS A 129 15.81 10.07 1.65
C CYS A 129 15.67 10.40 0.15
N LEU A 130 15.31 9.40 -0.66
CA LEU A 130 15.17 9.51 -2.11
C LEU A 130 13.73 9.82 -2.52
N PHE A 131 12.75 9.17 -1.90
CA PHE A 131 11.32 9.42 -2.04
C PHE A 131 10.55 8.72 -0.92
N TYR A 132 9.25 9.02 -0.83
CA TYR A 132 8.32 8.30 0.04
C TYR A 132 7.12 7.78 -0.75
N GLU A 133 6.47 6.76 -0.20
CA GLU A 133 5.17 6.27 -0.66
C GLU A 133 4.10 6.54 0.40
N GLU A 134 2.95 7.01 -0.08
CA GLU A 134 1.80 7.27 0.77
C GLU A 134 0.97 6.00 0.97
N GLY A 135 0.57 5.74 2.21
CA GLY A 135 -0.38 4.69 2.56
C GLY A 135 -1.71 5.25 3.05
N PHE A 136 -2.73 4.39 3.06
CA PHE A 136 -4.00 4.67 3.73
C PHE A 136 -3.77 4.98 5.21
N GLU A 137 -4.42 6.06 5.70
CA GLU A 137 -4.39 6.45 7.10
C GLU A 137 -5.77 6.31 7.73
N ARG A 138 -6.77 6.95 7.13
CA ARG A 138 -8.15 6.97 7.66
C ARG A 138 -9.16 7.38 6.61
N LEU A 139 -10.42 7.07 6.89
CA LEU A 139 -11.55 7.67 6.21
C LEU A 139 -11.92 8.97 6.92
N GLU A 140 -12.23 10.00 6.14
CA GLU A 140 -12.70 11.29 6.64
C GLU A 140 -14.06 11.62 6.04
N LEU A 141 -15.03 11.95 6.90
CA LEU A 141 -16.31 12.46 6.47
C LEU A 141 -16.23 13.98 6.31
N ARG A 142 -16.50 14.49 5.12
CA ARG A 142 -16.46 15.93 4.80
C ARG A 142 -17.83 16.43 4.34
N ARG A 143 -18.09 17.73 4.57
CA ARG A 143 -19.22 18.42 3.94
C ARG A 143 -18.86 18.68 2.48
N GLY A 144 -19.54 18.01 1.54
CA GLY A 144 -19.29 18.13 0.10
C GLY A 144 -19.39 16.78 -0.62
N PHE A 145 -19.11 16.77 -1.92
CA PHE A 145 -19.02 15.55 -2.72
C PHE A 145 -17.58 15.34 -3.22
N PRO A 146 -16.96 14.15 -3.01
CA PRO A 146 -17.51 13.00 -2.29
C PRO A 146 -17.55 13.22 -0.76
N PRO A 147 -18.58 12.71 -0.06
CA PRO A 147 -18.74 12.92 1.38
C PRO A 147 -17.75 12.11 2.21
N ILE A 148 -17.24 10.99 1.68
CA ILE A 148 -16.21 10.15 2.30
C ILE A 148 -14.94 10.32 1.47
N VAL A 149 -13.86 10.75 2.12
CA VAL A 149 -12.55 10.96 1.51
C VAL A 149 -11.55 10.00 2.15
N LEU A 150 -10.73 9.39 1.30
CA LEU A 150 -9.61 8.57 1.72
C LEU A 150 -8.41 9.47 2.02
N VAL A 151 -8.01 9.56 3.28
CA VAL A 151 -6.82 10.31 3.68
C VAL A 151 -5.62 9.37 3.61
N LYS A 152 -4.57 9.84 2.94
CA LYS A 152 -3.29 9.14 2.83
C LYS A 152 -2.19 9.96 3.52
N LYS A 153 -1.14 9.29 3.96
CA LYS A 153 0.03 9.91 4.58
C LYS A 153 1.30 9.17 4.15
N ALA A 154 2.44 9.84 4.10
CA ALA A 154 3.73 9.18 3.95
C ALA A 154 3.92 8.12 5.05
N LYS A 155 4.15 6.87 4.63
CA LYS A 155 4.29 5.70 5.53
C LYS A 155 5.61 4.99 5.34
N VAL A 156 6.15 5.02 4.12
CA VAL A 156 7.37 4.31 3.75
C VAL A 156 8.27 5.28 3.03
N TYR A 157 9.54 5.26 3.39
CA TYR A 157 10.58 6.09 2.85
C TYR A 157 11.65 5.18 2.25
N LEU A 158 12.09 5.52 1.05
CA LEU A 158 13.25 4.90 0.46
C LEU A 158 14.46 5.79 0.75
N HIS A 159 15.47 5.25 1.42
CA HIS A 159 16.74 5.94 1.62
C HIS A 159 17.88 5.26 0.88
N ARG A 160 18.95 6.02 0.66
CA ARG A 160 20.20 5.56 0.08
C ARG A 160 21.39 6.00 0.92
N GLU A 161 22.38 5.14 1.06
CA GLU A 161 23.61 5.45 1.76
C GLU A 161 24.33 6.65 1.12
N MET A 162 24.71 7.65 1.94
CA MET A 162 25.31 8.89 1.44
C MET A 162 26.76 8.73 0.94
N LYS A 163 27.47 7.69 1.37
CA LYS A 163 28.88 7.46 1.03
C LYS A 163 29.09 6.94 -0.39
N LYS A 164 28.06 6.38 -1.01
CA LYS A 164 28.11 5.82 -2.37
C LYS A 164 27.65 6.86 -3.38
N GLU A 165 28.41 7.04 -4.47
CA GLU A 165 28.00 7.92 -5.57
C GLU A 165 26.66 7.50 -6.14
N ASP A 166 25.78 8.48 -6.40
CA ASP A 166 24.45 8.25 -6.97
C ASP A 166 24.43 8.53 -8.48
N PRO A 167 24.56 7.49 -9.33
CA PRO A 167 24.49 7.67 -10.78
C PRO A 167 23.10 8.13 -11.26
N PHE A 168 22.08 8.08 -10.40
CA PHE A 168 20.69 8.40 -10.70
C PHE A 168 20.19 9.66 -9.98
N HIS A 169 21.08 10.51 -9.45
CA HIS A 169 20.73 11.67 -8.60
C HIS A 169 19.62 12.57 -9.17
N LYS A 170 19.54 12.72 -10.50
CA LYS A 170 18.53 13.54 -11.18
C LYS A 170 17.15 12.89 -11.34
N LYS A 171 17.00 11.60 -11.03
CA LYS A 171 15.75 10.85 -11.21
C LYS A 171 14.92 10.72 -9.94
N TRP A 172 15.52 10.96 -8.77
CA TRP A 172 14.83 10.86 -7.49
C TRP A 172 14.04 12.14 -7.21
N PRO A 173 12.75 12.06 -6.85
CA PRO A 173 11.92 13.23 -6.60
C PRO A 173 12.27 13.93 -5.28
N GLY A 174 12.98 13.25 -4.37
CA GLY A 174 13.23 13.71 -3.02
C GLY A 174 12.11 13.35 -2.06
N CYS A 175 12.44 13.49 -0.78
CA CYS A 175 11.52 13.69 0.33
C CYS A 175 11.65 15.18 0.72
#